data_AF-W5M9Y5-F1
#
_entry.id   AF-W5M9Y5-F1
#
_cell.length_a   1.000
_cell.length_b   1.000
_cell.length_c   1.000
_cell.angle_alpha   90.00
_cell.angle_beta   90.00
_cell.angle_gamma   90.00
#
_symmetry.space_group_name_H-M   'P 1'
#
loop_
_entity.id
_entity.type
_entity.pdbx_description
1 polymer ?
#
loop_
_entity_poly.entity_id
_entity_poly.type
_entity_poly.pdbx_seq_one_letter_code
_entity_poly.pdbx_strand_id
1 'polypeptide(L)'
;MTVSERLQKRISAAFYRHGLLCASYPVPIILFTAVSILACCYPLLKLPLPGTGPVEFTTGVRDYTTPPSEPQGDPGDLPDWYCSPPVAYIQQVLVKAAVVPWDSRLVPVDAFRSPLAQVFTLLEEIRNHVHRDSSGVRSLESLCLQVTDLLPGLRRMQTVLPEHGCLLVSPGNYWQNQRERFDSDPDILRTVHQHEPKGLHTSATLRDLLFGVPGKHTGVSLHNRKHVVTYTITLALRSYDARFLGSLRSRLKQLHPSVNCSLREDHMVHVHFKEEIGIAELIPLVTTYIILFAYIYFSTRKIDMVKSKWGLALAAVVTVLSSLLMSVGLCTLFGLTPTLNGG
;
A
#
# COMPACT_ATOMS: atom_id res chain seq x y z
N MET A 1 -23.81 40.46 -42.87
CA MET A 1 -23.69 39.35 -41.88
C MET A 1 -22.44 39.54 -41.05
N THR A 2 -22.63 39.72 -39.74
CA THR A 2 -21.53 39.85 -38.78
C THR A 2 -20.77 38.51 -38.66
N VAL A 3 -19.53 38.54 -38.16
CA VAL A 3 -18.72 37.32 -37.96
C VAL A 3 -19.42 36.36 -36.96
N SER A 4 -20.06 36.92 -35.93
CA SER A 4 -20.85 36.17 -34.94
C SER A 4 -22.02 35.41 -35.57
N GLU A 5 -22.80 36.05 -36.45
CA GLU A 5 -23.92 35.40 -37.15
C GLU A 5 -23.46 34.24 -38.05
N ARG A 6 -22.29 34.38 -38.69
CA ARG A 6 -21.70 33.31 -39.50
C ARG A 6 -21.24 32.15 -38.64
N LEU A 7 -20.64 32.42 -37.47
CA LEU A 7 -20.22 31.40 -36.52
C LEU A 7 -21.43 30.66 -35.94
N GLN A 8 -22.47 31.38 -35.52
CA GLN A 8 -23.70 30.81 -34.98
C GLN A 8 -24.38 29.89 -35.99
N LYS A 9 -24.48 30.29 -37.27
CA LYS A 9 -25.05 29.43 -38.32
C LYS A 9 -24.22 28.17 -38.58
N ARG A 10 -22.89 28.25 -38.50
CA ARG A 10 -22.01 27.07 -38.67
C ARG A 10 -22.16 26.11 -37.50
N ILE A 11 -22.20 26.63 -36.27
CA ILE A 11 -22.38 25.82 -35.06
C ILE A 11 -23.76 25.15 -35.06
N SER A 12 -24.82 25.88 -35.37
CA SER A 12 -26.18 25.32 -35.43
C SER A 12 -26.30 24.24 -36.51
N ALA A 13 -25.73 24.46 -37.69
CA ALA A 13 -25.69 23.46 -38.75
C ALA A 13 -24.91 22.20 -38.33
N ALA A 14 -23.80 22.35 -37.60
CA ALA A 14 -23.02 21.24 -37.08
C ALA A 14 -23.82 20.40 -36.05
N PHE A 15 -24.45 21.04 -35.06
CA PHE A 15 -25.28 20.35 -34.07
C PHE A 15 -26.51 19.69 -34.71
N TYR A 16 -27.15 20.33 -35.68
CA TYR A 16 -28.28 19.75 -36.40
C TYR A 16 -27.87 18.50 -37.17
N ARG A 17 -26.75 18.55 -37.92
CA ARG A 17 -26.24 17.39 -38.66
C ARG A 17 -25.84 16.24 -37.73
N HIS A 18 -25.21 16.57 -36.59
CA HIS A 18 -24.86 15.58 -35.57
C HIS A 18 -26.10 14.95 -34.94
N GLY A 19 -27.09 15.75 -34.53
CA GLY A 19 -28.36 15.27 -33.98
C GLY A 19 -29.14 14.40 -34.96
N LEU A 20 -29.15 14.75 -36.25
CA LEU A 20 -29.76 13.96 -37.31
C LEU A 20 -29.07 12.60 -37.47
N LEU A 21 -27.74 12.56 -37.40
CA LEU A 21 -26.96 11.32 -37.44
C LEU A 21 -27.27 10.44 -36.22
N CYS A 22 -27.37 11.03 -35.03
CA CYS A 22 -27.78 10.35 -33.80
C CYS A 22 -29.19 9.75 -33.87
N ALA A 23 -30.14 10.47 -34.47
CA ALA A 23 -31.51 9.99 -34.65
C ALA A 23 -31.62 8.91 -35.75
N SER A 24 -30.80 9.00 -36.81
CA SER A 24 -30.84 8.07 -37.95
C SER A 24 -30.17 6.73 -37.64
N TYR A 25 -29.13 6.73 -36.80
CA TYR A 25 -28.34 5.53 -36.47
C TYR A 25 -28.18 5.34 -34.94
N PRO A 26 -29.26 5.17 -34.18
CA PRO A 26 -29.20 5.17 -32.72
C PRO A 26 -28.40 3.97 -32.15
N VAL A 27 -28.60 2.77 -32.70
CA VAL A 27 -27.95 1.54 -32.20
C VAL A 27 -26.41 1.58 -32.30
N PRO A 28 -25.78 1.83 -33.46
CA PRO A 28 -24.33 1.83 -33.57
C PRO A 28 -23.68 2.94 -32.72
N ILE A 29 -24.36 4.09 -32.56
CA ILE A 29 -23.85 5.20 -31.75
C ILE A 29 -23.88 4.83 -30.27
N ILE A 30 -24.99 4.25 -29.78
CA ILE A 30 -25.08 3.76 -28.40
C ILE A 30 -24.00 2.71 -28.13
N LEU A 31 -23.78 1.77 -29.05
CA LEU A 31 -22.74 0.75 -28.92
C LEU A 31 -21.34 1.38 -28.83
N PHE A 32 -21.02 2.31 -29.73
CA PHE A 32 -19.75 3.02 -29.73
C PHE A 32 -19.53 3.80 -28.42
N THR A 33 -20.56 4.48 -27.93
CA THR A 33 -20.48 5.19 -26.64
C THR A 33 -20.28 4.22 -25.48
N ALA A 34 -20.97 3.07 -25.46
CA ALA A 34 -20.83 2.07 -24.41
C ALA A 34 -19.40 1.48 -24.38
N VAL A 35 -18.84 1.15 -25.55
CA VAL A 35 -17.44 0.67 -25.65
C VAL A 35 -16.45 1.73 -25.16
N SER A 36 -16.66 2.99 -25.53
CA SER A 36 -15.81 4.10 -25.07
C SER A 36 -15.86 4.29 -23.56
N ILE A 37 -17.05 4.23 -22.96
CA ILE A 37 -17.24 4.26 -21.50
C ILE A 37 -16.49 3.10 -20.85
N LEU A 38 -16.71 1.87 -21.33
CA LEU A 38 -16.06 0.67 -20.77
C LEU A 38 -14.53 0.74 -20.86
N ALA A 39 -13.98 1.22 -21.97
CA ALA A 39 -12.54 1.39 -22.14
C ALA A 39 -11.96 2.41 -21.15
N CYS A 40 -12.64 3.55 -20.97
CA CYS A 40 -12.22 4.57 -19.99
C CYS A 40 -12.41 4.11 -18.53
N CYS A 41 -13.39 3.26 -18.25
CA CYS A 41 -13.66 2.72 -16.91
C CYS A 41 -12.82 1.48 -16.57
N TYR A 42 -12.19 0.82 -17.54
CA TYR A 42 -11.38 -0.38 -17.32
C TYR A 42 -10.29 -0.24 -16.22
N PRO A 43 -9.56 0.88 -16.10
CA PRO A 43 -8.56 1.07 -15.03
C PRO A 43 -9.17 1.01 -13.62
N LEU A 44 -10.44 1.36 -13.45
CA LEU A 44 -11.13 1.34 -12.14
C LEU A 44 -11.24 -0.08 -11.57
N LEU A 45 -11.28 -1.11 -12.42
CA LEU A 45 -11.34 -2.51 -11.98
C LEU A 45 -10.04 -2.98 -11.32
N LYS A 46 -8.94 -2.24 -11.49
CA LYS A 46 -7.62 -2.54 -10.92
C LYS A 46 -7.28 -1.67 -9.72
N LEU A 47 -8.15 -0.72 -9.36
CA LEU A 47 -7.91 0.18 -8.26
C LEU A 47 -8.30 -0.46 -6.92
N PRO A 48 -7.42 -0.42 -5.90
CA PRO A 48 -7.91 -0.44 -4.53
C PRO A 48 -8.81 0.80 -4.34
N LEU A 49 -9.94 0.63 -3.65
CA LEU A 49 -10.93 1.68 -3.46
C LEU A 49 -10.25 3.00 -3.03
N PRO A 50 -10.51 4.13 -3.71
CA PRO A 50 -9.89 5.40 -3.38
C PRO A 50 -10.34 5.82 -1.98
N GLY A 51 -9.38 6.13 -1.10
CA GLY A 51 -9.63 6.64 0.25
C GLY A 51 -8.97 5.88 1.40
N THR A 52 -8.44 4.68 1.18
CA THR A 52 -7.85 3.85 2.26
C THR A 52 -6.32 3.90 2.33
N GLY A 53 -5.70 4.85 1.62
CA GLY A 53 -4.25 5.05 1.68
C GLY A 53 -3.83 5.62 3.04
N PRO A 54 -2.70 5.16 3.62
CA PRO A 54 -2.22 5.72 4.87
C PRO A 54 -1.84 7.20 4.68
N VAL A 55 -2.08 8.00 5.72
CA VAL A 55 -1.58 9.37 5.81
C VAL A 55 -0.26 9.35 6.58
N GLU A 56 0.73 10.08 6.08
CA GLU A 56 2.08 10.13 6.66
C GLU A 56 2.34 11.50 7.29
N PHE A 57 2.97 11.50 8.46
CA PHE A 57 3.50 12.69 9.13
C PHE A 57 4.90 12.39 9.65
N THR A 58 5.83 13.34 9.55
CA THR A 58 7.24 13.09 9.88
C THR A 58 7.71 14.00 11.01
N THR A 59 8.33 13.42 12.04
CA THR A 59 8.93 14.16 13.16
C THR A 59 10.42 13.83 13.32
N GLY A 60 11.16 14.65 14.06
CA GLY A 60 12.53 14.32 14.45
C GLY A 60 12.58 13.17 15.45
N VAL A 61 13.59 12.28 15.35
CA VAL A 61 13.74 11.15 16.30
C VAL A 61 14.25 11.61 17.68
N ARG A 62 15.11 12.64 17.72
CA ARG A 62 15.76 13.11 18.96
C ARG A 62 14.78 13.78 19.92
N ASP A 63 13.74 14.39 19.38
CA ASP A 63 12.72 15.15 20.12
C ASP A 63 11.39 14.39 20.21
N TYR A 64 11.38 13.11 19.86
CA TYR A 64 10.15 12.31 19.89
C TYR A 64 9.69 12.09 21.33
N THR A 65 8.50 12.59 21.62
CA THR A 65 7.70 12.27 22.79
C THR A 65 6.39 11.63 22.34
N THR A 66 5.89 10.68 23.13
CA THR A 66 4.59 10.07 22.87
C THR A 66 3.51 11.16 22.92
N PRO A 67 2.69 11.30 21.86
CA PRO A 67 1.65 12.31 21.85
C PRO A 67 0.70 12.14 23.04
N PRO A 68 0.39 13.23 23.76
CA PRO A 68 -0.53 13.18 24.89
C PRO A 68 -1.96 12.90 24.39
N SER A 69 -2.76 12.24 25.23
CA SER A 69 -4.16 11.91 24.92
C SER A 69 -5.08 13.13 24.86
N GLU A 70 -4.63 14.29 25.33
CA GLU A 70 -5.35 15.56 25.27
C GLU A 70 -4.48 16.61 24.56
N PRO A 71 -5.03 17.38 23.61
CA PRO A 71 -4.32 18.48 22.98
C PRO A 71 -4.12 19.62 23.99
N GLN A 72 -3.00 19.61 24.71
CA GLN A 72 -2.58 20.72 25.55
C GLN A 72 -1.73 21.69 24.71
N GLY A 73 -2.37 22.71 24.13
CA GLY A 73 -1.69 23.84 23.49
C GLY A 73 -2.32 24.28 22.17
N ASP A 74 -1.93 25.48 21.72
CA ASP A 74 -2.37 26.08 20.44
C ASP A 74 -2.29 25.09 19.27
N PRO A 75 -3.20 25.17 18.30
CA PRO A 75 -3.19 24.35 17.09
C PRO A 75 -1.98 24.70 16.23
N GLY A 76 -0.81 24.19 16.60
CA GLY A 76 0.39 24.17 15.78
C GLY A 76 0.29 23.15 14.64
N ASP A 77 1.35 23.04 13.84
CA ASP A 77 1.49 22.25 12.60
C ASP A 77 1.26 20.71 12.73
N LEU A 78 0.65 20.21 13.80
CA LEU A 78 0.42 18.79 14.05
C LEU A 78 -0.93 18.33 13.46
N PRO A 79 -0.99 17.15 12.83
CA PRO A 79 -2.25 16.62 12.31
C PRO A 79 -3.25 16.26 13.42
N ASP A 80 -4.55 16.49 13.16
CA ASP A 80 -5.66 16.19 14.10
C ASP A 80 -5.69 14.74 14.58
N TRP A 81 -5.19 13.80 13.78
CA TRP A 81 -5.16 12.37 14.12
C TRP A 81 -3.99 11.98 15.04
N TYR A 82 -3.02 12.87 15.26
CA TYR A 82 -1.82 12.62 16.06
C TYR A 82 -2.07 12.85 17.57
N CYS A 83 -3.12 12.23 18.11
CA CYS A 83 -3.64 12.51 19.45
C CYS A 83 -3.59 11.30 20.41
N SER A 84 -2.82 10.26 20.09
CA SER A 84 -2.68 9.08 20.97
C SER A 84 -1.39 8.30 20.69
N PRO A 85 -0.88 7.52 21.65
CA PRO A 85 0.26 6.64 21.41
C PRO A 85 0.01 5.70 20.22
N PRO A 86 1.01 5.50 19.34
CA PRO A 86 0.84 4.63 18.19
C PRO A 86 0.58 3.18 18.62
N VAL A 87 -0.17 2.44 17.80
CA VAL A 87 -0.49 1.02 18.05
C VAL A 87 0.77 0.17 18.16
N ALA A 88 1.79 0.48 17.34
CA ALA A 88 3.09 -0.16 17.38
C ALA A 88 4.16 0.76 16.77
N TYR A 89 5.41 0.55 17.16
CA TYR A 89 6.58 1.14 16.52
C TYR A 89 7.25 0.09 15.66
N ILE A 90 7.57 0.43 14.42
CA ILE A 90 8.22 -0.49 13.48
C ILE A 90 9.68 -0.09 13.32
N GLN A 91 10.58 -0.97 13.76
CA GLN A 91 12.02 -0.84 13.53
C GLN A 91 12.45 -1.84 12.46
N GLN A 92 13.04 -1.35 11.38
CA GLN A 92 13.63 -2.21 10.34
C GLN A 92 15.15 -2.14 10.39
N VAL A 93 15.81 -3.30 10.35
CA VAL A 93 17.26 -3.42 10.15
C VAL A 93 17.47 -3.83 8.70
N LEU A 94 17.87 -2.89 7.85
CA LEU A 94 18.14 -3.13 6.43
C LEU A 94 19.51 -3.78 6.25
N VAL A 95 19.53 -4.97 5.66
CA VAL A 95 20.72 -5.73 5.34
C VAL A 95 20.92 -5.76 3.84
N LYS A 96 22.13 -5.39 3.41
CA LYS A 96 22.61 -5.56 2.04
C LYS A 96 23.85 -6.42 2.11
N ALA A 97 23.76 -7.65 1.62
CA ALA A 97 24.83 -8.63 1.68
C ALA A 97 25.17 -9.09 0.26
N ALA A 98 26.47 -9.27 0.00
CA ALA A 98 26.99 -9.73 -1.27
C ALA A 98 28.16 -10.68 -1.04
N VAL A 99 28.37 -11.59 -1.98
CA VAL A 99 29.51 -12.50 -1.97
C VAL A 99 30.67 -11.86 -2.72
N VAL A 100 31.77 -11.57 -2.03
CA VAL A 100 32.97 -10.95 -2.59
C VAL A 100 34.22 -11.64 -2.01
N PRO A 101 35.20 -12.06 -2.84
CA PRO A 101 35.21 -12.04 -4.30
C PRO A 101 34.34 -13.15 -4.92
N TRP A 102 33.85 -12.94 -6.14
CA TRP A 102 33.12 -13.96 -6.90
C TRP A 102 34.11 -14.80 -7.73
N ASP A 103 34.31 -16.06 -7.36
CA ASP A 103 35.17 -17.02 -8.07
C ASP A 103 34.35 -18.00 -8.93
N SER A 104 34.98 -18.53 -9.97
CA SER A 104 34.52 -19.60 -10.86
C SER A 104 34.06 -20.88 -10.17
N ARG A 105 34.46 -21.10 -8.91
CA ARG A 105 34.04 -22.25 -8.09
C ARG A 105 32.64 -22.10 -7.49
N LEU A 106 32.11 -20.88 -7.47
CA LEU A 106 30.80 -20.58 -6.89
C LEU A 106 29.69 -20.87 -7.90
N VAL A 107 28.60 -21.47 -7.41
CA VAL A 107 27.39 -21.68 -8.21
C VAL A 107 26.42 -20.50 -8.03
N PRO A 108 25.50 -20.26 -8.98
CA PRO A 108 24.54 -19.16 -8.88
C PRO A 108 23.73 -19.13 -7.57
N VAL A 109 23.52 -20.29 -6.94
CA VAL A 109 22.81 -20.40 -5.65
C VAL A 109 23.62 -19.79 -4.50
N ASP A 110 24.95 -19.84 -4.56
CA ASP A 110 25.83 -19.27 -3.54
C ASP A 110 25.69 -17.75 -3.44
N ALA A 111 25.31 -17.10 -4.54
CA ALA A 111 25.08 -15.65 -4.62
C ALA A 111 23.99 -15.16 -3.67
N PHE A 112 23.06 -16.02 -3.26
CA PHE A 112 21.99 -15.66 -2.33
C PHE A 112 21.90 -16.55 -1.09
N ARG A 113 22.37 -17.81 -1.14
CA ARG A 113 22.33 -18.71 0.02
C ARG A 113 23.19 -18.20 1.17
N SER A 114 24.45 -17.87 0.92
CA SER A 114 25.35 -17.37 1.97
C SER A 114 24.90 -16.01 2.54
N PRO A 115 24.54 -15.01 1.71
CA PRO A 115 23.93 -13.77 2.19
C PRO A 115 22.66 -13.95 3.03
N LEU A 116 21.76 -14.87 2.64
CA LEU A 116 20.55 -15.14 3.40
C LEU A 116 20.85 -15.84 4.73
N ALA A 117 21.85 -16.71 4.80
CA ALA A 117 22.24 -17.40 6.03
C ALA A 117 22.60 -16.43 7.18
N GLN A 118 23.06 -15.22 6.85
CA GLN A 118 23.38 -14.18 7.84
C GLN A 118 22.14 -13.71 8.63
N VAL A 119 20.93 -13.95 8.12
CA VAL A 119 19.69 -13.60 8.84
C VAL A 119 19.63 -14.29 10.20
N PHE A 120 20.06 -15.55 10.31
CA PHE A 120 19.94 -16.32 11.56
C PHE A 120 20.87 -15.77 12.65
N THR A 121 22.11 -15.44 12.28
CA THR A 121 23.07 -14.81 13.20
C THR A 121 22.59 -13.44 13.67
N LEU A 122 22.03 -12.62 12.76
CA LEU A 122 21.47 -11.33 13.13
C LEU A 122 20.22 -11.45 14.02
N LEU A 123 19.34 -12.41 13.74
CA LEU A 123 18.16 -12.68 14.56
C LEU A 123 18.55 -13.08 15.98
N GLU A 124 19.57 -13.93 16.13
CA GLU A 124 20.09 -14.36 17.42
C GLU A 124 20.65 -13.17 18.22
N GLU A 125 21.47 -12.32 17.59
CA GLU A 125 21.98 -11.10 18.23
C GLU A 125 20.86 -10.13 18.63
N ILE A 126 19.84 -9.95 17.78
CA ILE A 126 18.70 -9.06 18.09
C ILE A 126 17.86 -9.61 19.24
N ARG A 127 17.56 -10.91 19.24
CA ARG A 127 16.75 -11.56 20.29
C ARG A 127 17.44 -11.57 21.65
N ASN A 128 18.74 -11.87 21.64
CA ASN A 128 19.53 -11.98 22.86
C ASN A 128 20.09 -10.63 23.34
N HIS A 129 19.82 -9.54 22.62
CA HIS A 129 20.31 -8.21 23.01
C HIS A 129 19.64 -7.75 24.30
N VAL A 130 20.48 -7.40 25.27
CA VAL A 130 20.05 -6.88 26.57
C VAL A 130 20.79 -5.58 26.83
N HIS A 131 20.03 -4.51 27.08
CA HIS A 131 20.58 -3.24 27.51
C HIS A 131 20.48 -3.13 29.03
N ARG A 132 21.60 -2.80 29.69
CA ARG A 132 21.65 -2.57 31.14
C ARG A 132 22.03 -1.11 31.37
N ASP A 133 21.18 -0.40 32.10
CA ASP A 133 21.42 0.96 32.56
C ASP A 133 21.08 1.07 34.05
N SER A 134 21.46 2.19 34.67
CA SER A 134 21.07 2.63 36.01
C SER A 134 19.56 2.50 36.29
N SER A 135 18.72 2.59 35.26
CA SER A 135 17.26 2.48 35.32
C SER A 135 16.71 1.05 35.27
N GLY A 136 17.57 0.04 35.04
CA GLY A 136 17.21 -1.37 35.00
C GLY A 136 17.71 -2.11 33.76
N VAL A 137 17.23 -3.34 33.61
CA VAL A 137 17.57 -4.22 32.49
C VAL A 137 16.41 -4.23 31.50
N ARG A 138 16.69 -3.93 30.23
CA ARG A 138 15.71 -3.96 29.13
C ARG A 138 16.11 -5.05 28.13
N SER A 139 15.19 -5.97 27.87
CA SER A 139 15.28 -7.00 26.83
C SER A 139 14.26 -6.74 25.73
N LEU A 140 14.47 -7.37 24.58
CA LEU A 140 13.54 -7.30 23.45
C LEU A 140 12.11 -7.70 23.85
N GLU A 141 11.98 -8.77 24.65
CA GLU A 141 10.69 -9.32 25.09
C GLU A 141 9.84 -8.34 25.89
N SER A 142 10.49 -7.39 26.58
CA SER A 142 9.81 -6.36 27.38
C SER A 142 9.29 -5.19 26.54
N LEU A 143 9.84 -4.98 25.35
CA LEU A 143 9.53 -3.85 24.46
C LEU A 143 8.72 -4.25 23.24
N CYS A 144 8.82 -5.50 22.80
CA CYS A 144 8.20 -5.99 21.58
C CYS A 144 6.67 -6.02 21.66
N LEU A 145 6.02 -5.90 20.50
CA LEU A 145 4.60 -6.22 20.38
C LEU A 145 4.44 -7.74 20.44
N GLN A 146 3.73 -8.24 21.45
CA GLN A 146 3.48 -9.67 21.61
C GLN A 146 2.29 -10.11 20.74
N VAL A 147 2.48 -11.17 19.97
CA VAL A 147 1.42 -11.85 19.22
C VAL A 147 0.89 -12.98 20.07
N THR A 148 -0.43 -13.04 20.23
CA THR A 148 -1.11 -14.15 20.90
C THR A 148 -1.72 -15.12 19.90
N ASP A 149 -2.25 -14.61 18.79
CA ASP A 149 -2.89 -15.37 17.72
C ASP A 149 -2.80 -14.66 16.37
N LEU A 150 -2.86 -15.44 15.29
CA LEU A 150 -2.95 -14.92 13.92
C LEU A 150 -4.38 -14.53 13.55
N LEU A 151 -4.51 -13.41 12.83
CA LEU A 151 -5.78 -12.97 12.26
C LEU A 151 -6.41 -14.07 11.38
N PRO A 152 -7.75 -14.22 11.36
CA PRO A 152 -8.43 -15.29 10.62
C PRO A 152 -8.02 -15.37 9.14
N GLY A 153 -7.80 -14.23 8.48
CA GLY A 153 -7.36 -14.15 7.09
C GLY A 153 -5.93 -14.62 6.83
N LEU A 154 -5.08 -14.64 7.87
CA LEU A 154 -3.67 -15.05 7.80
C LEU A 154 -3.45 -16.50 8.24
N ARG A 155 -4.51 -17.24 8.58
CA ARG A 155 -4.40 -18.65 9.02
C ARG A 155 -3.72 -19.57 8.02
N ARG A 156 -3.82 -19.28 6.72
CA ARG A 156 -3.10 -20.02 5.66
C ARG A 156 -1.58 -19.89 5.75
N MET A 157 -1.07 -18.94 6.53
CA MET A 157 0.36 -18.63 6.70
C MET A 157 0.87 -18.93 8.12
N GLN A 158 0.11 -19.69 8.91
CA GLN A 158 0.48 -20.14 10.27
C GLN A 158 1.86 -20.78 10.35
N THR A 159 2.28 -21.50 9.31
CA THR A 159 3.56 -22.21 9.28
C THR A 159 4.79 -21.29 9.16
N VAL A 160 4.59 -20.01 8.84
CA VAL A 160 5.65 -19.04 8.51
C VAL A 160 5.63 -17.83 9.45
N LEU A 161 4.45 -17.30 9.78
CA LEU A 161 4.31 -16.15 10.67
C LEU A 161 4.38 -16.57 12.15
N PRO A 162 4.88 -15.70 13.05
CA PRO A 162 4.94 -16.02 14.47
C PRO A 162 3.52 -16.08 15.08
N GLU A 163 3.21 -17.18 15.77
CA GLU A 163 1.95 -17.34 16.50
C GLU A 163 2.04 -16.80 17.93
N HIS A 164 3.21 -16.92 18.55
CA HIS A 164 3.46 -16.54 19.94
C HIS A 164 4.77 -15.77 20.09
N GLY A 165 4.82 -14.87 21.08
CA GLY A 165 6.00 -14.09 21.42
C GLY A 165 6.11 -12.79 20.64
N CYS A 166 7.32 -12.27 20.48
CA CYS A 166 7.54 -11.00 19.78
C CYS A 166 7.21 -11.07 18.30
N LEU A 167 6.50 -10.07 17.78
CA LEU A 167 6.30 -9.88 16.34
C LEU A 167 7.61 -9.45 15.68
N LEU A 168 8.36 -10.46 15.22
CA LEU A 168 9.62 -10.34 14.52
C LEU A 168 9.51 -11.05 13.17
N VAL A 169 9.73 -10.30 12.10
CA VAL A 169 9.52 -10.75 10.72
C VAL A 169 10.80 -10.57 9.92
N SER A 170 11.21 -11.63 9.22
CA SER A 170 12.42 -11.68 8.40
C SER A 170 12.32 -12.80 7.36
N PRO A 171 13.27 -12.91 6.39
CA PRO A 171 13.34 -14.07 5.52
C PRO A 171 13.54 -15.41 6.27
N GLY A 172 14.12 -15.37 7.49
CA GLY A 172 14.31 -16.56 8.32
C GLY A 172 13.01 -17.27 8.69
N ASN A 173 11.87 -16.57 8.64
CA ASN A 173 10.55 -17.13 8.91
C ASN A 173 10.16 -18.30 7.99
N TYR A 174 10.63 -18.33 6.73
CA TYR A 174 10.40 -19.46 5.83
C TYR A 174 10.93 -20.79 6.40
N TRP A 175 11.98 -20.71 7.23
CA TRP A 175 12.60 -21.86 7.90
C TRP A 175 12.36 -21.83 9.41
N GLN A 176 11.28 -21.19 9.87
CA GLN A 176 10.91 -21.08 11.29
C GLN A 176 12.02 -20.50 12.17
N ASN A 177 12.87 -19.65 11.60
CA ASN A 177 14.07 -19.10 12.26
C ASN A 177 15.05 -20.17 12.77
N GLN A 178 15.05 -21.38 12.19
CA GLN A 178 15.98 -22.47 12.48
C GLN A 178 17.02 -22.58 11.38
N ARG A 179 18.30 -22.51 11.75
CA ARG A 179 19.41 -22.55 10.78
C ARG A 179 19.54 -23.93 10.15
N GLU A 180 19.29 -24.99 10.90
CA GLU A 180 19.39 -26.37 10.44
C GLU A 180 18.42 -26.67 9.29
N ARG A 181 17.21 -26.09 9.36
CA ARG A 181 16.20 -26.23 8.29
C ARG A 181 16.59 -25.49 7.02
N PHE A 182 17.28 -24.37 7.14
CA PHE A 182 17.81 -23.62 6.01
C PHE A 182 19.00 -24.34 5.35
N ASP A 183 19.90 -24.90 6.18
CA ASP A 183 21.07 -25.62 5.69
C ASP A 183 20.68 -26.95 5.01
N SER A 184 19.60 -27.58 5.47
CA SER A 184 19.04 -28.80 4.85
C SER A 184 18.10 -28.56 3.66
N ASP A 185 17.74 -27.30 3.36
CA ASP A 185 16.87 -26.98 2.22
C ASP A 185 17.60 -27.21 0.88
N PRO A 186 17.12 -28.13 0.01
CA PRO A 186 17.73 -28.36 -1.30
C PRO A 186 17.44 -27.25 -2.32
N ASP A 187 16.35 -26.50 -2.16
CA ASP A 187 15.92 -25.48 -3.12
C ASP A 187 15.24 -24.28 -2.41
N ILE A 188 16.08 -23.39 -1.90
CA ILE A 188 15.69 -22.13 -1.24
C ILE A 188 14.78 -21.27 -2.12
N LEU A 189 15.00 -21.26 -3.44
CA LEU A 189 14.18 -20.45 -4.33
C LEU A 189 12.76 -20.98 -4.37
N ARG A 190 12.60 -22.30 -4.49
CA ARG A 190 11.27 -22.92 -4.46
C ARG A 190 10.55 -22.62 -3.14
N THR A 191 11.23 -22.69 -2.01
CA THR A 191 10.66 -22.36 -0.68
C THR A 191 10.16 -20.90 -0.63
N VAL A 192 10.96 -19.95 -1.10
CA VAL A 192 10.58 -18.52 -1.12
C VAL A 192 9.41 -18.25 -2.07
N HIS A 193 9.40 -18.88 -3.25
CA HIS A 193 8.36 -18.65 -4.28
C HIS A 193 7.10 -19.49 -4.06
N GLN A 194 7.10 -20.47 -3.15
CA GLN A 194 5.95 -21.37 -2.89
C GLN A 194 4.68 -20.59 -2.53
N HIS A 195 4.83 -19.47 -1.84
CA HIS A 195 3.73 -18.65 -1.33
C HIS A 195 3.45 -17.42 -2.20
N GLU A 196 4.13 -17.28 -3.35
CA GLU A 196 3.83 -16.20 -4.28
C GLU A 196 2.49 -16.46 -4.99
N PRO A 197 1.59 -15.48 -5.02
CA PRO A 197 0.30 -15.65 -5.65
C PRO A 197 0.48 -15.75 -7.17
N LYS A 198 -0.21 -16.72 -7.79
CA LYS A 198 -0.16 -16.93 -9.24
C LYS A 198 -1.01 -15.86 -9.94
N GLY A 199 -0.42 -14.71 -10.28
CA GLY A 199 -1.12 -13.65 -11.00
C GLY A 199 -0.48 -12.27 -10.87
N LEU A 200 -1.09 -11.26 -11.51
CA LEU A 200 -0.70 -9.86 -11.37
C LEU A 200 -1.38 -9.27 -10.12
N HIS A 201 -0.69 -9.31 -8.98
CA HIS A 201 -1.17 -8.72 -7.73
C HIS A 201 -0.55 -7.34 -7.53
N THR A 202 -1.40 -6.37 -7.17
CA THR A 202 -1.01 -4.98 -6.84
C THR A 202 -0.77 -4.77 -5.34
N SER A 203 -1.09 -5.77 -4.51
CA SER A 203 -0.91 -5.74 -3.05
C SER A 203 0.43 -6.35 -2.62
N ALA A 204 0.93 -5.96 -1.44
CA ALA A 204 2.11 -6.55 -0.83
C ALA A 204 1.95 -8.07 -0.67
N THR A 205 2.94 -8.83 -1.13
CA THR A 205 2.98 -10.29 -1.03
C THR A 205 3.63 -10.74 0.29
N LEU A 206 3.49 -12.03 0.65
CA LEU A 206 4.21 -12.58 1.80
C LEU A 206 5.73 -12.40 1.65
N ARG A 207 6.26 -12.56 0.43
CA ARG A 207 7.67 -12.29 0.15
C ARG A 207 8.04 -10.85 0.48
N ASP A 208 7.22 -9.88 0.06
CA ASP A 208 7.46 -8.46 0.35
C ASP A 208 7.43 -8.19 1.86
N LEU A 209 6.53 -8.84 2.60
CA LEU A 209 6.42 -8.73 4.05
C LEU A 209 7.65 -9.32 4.77
N LEU A 210 8.04 -10.55 4.42
CA LEU A 210 9.15 -11.25 5.08
C LEU A 210 10.51 -10.64 4.75
N PHE A 211 10.70 -10.19 3.50
CA PHE A 211 11.92 -9.50 3.11
C PHE A 211 11.92 -8.01 3.47
N GLY A 212 10.74 -7.44 3.75
CA GLY A 212 10.52 -6.00 3.99
C GLY A 212 11.02 -5.07 2.90
N VAL A 213 11.25 -5.61 1.70
CA VAL A 213 11.52 -4.87 0.46
C VAL A 213 10.75 -5.55 -0.67
N PRO A 214 10.34 -4.80 -1.72
CA PRO A 214 9.66 -5.38 -2.86
C PRO A 214 10.46 -6.54 -3.48
N GLY A 215 9.79 -7.62 -3.87
CA GLY A 215 10.40 -8.85 -4.38
C GLY A 215 11.43 -8.61 -5.48
N LYS A 216 11.15 -7.65 -6.38
CA LYS A 216 12.06 -7.21 -7.47
C LYS A 216 13.41 -6.67 -6.97
N HIS A 217 13.45 -6.12 -5.75
CA HIS A 217 14.63 -5.50 -5.14
C HIS A 217 15.37 -6.44 -4.17
N THR A 218 14.81 -7.60 -3.84
CA THR A 218 15.44 -8.56 -2.92
C THR A 218 16.76 -9.13 -3.44
N GLY A 219 16.91 -9.24 -4.76
CA GLY A 219 18.08 -9.90 -5.37
C GLY A 219 18.08 -11.43 -5.24
N VAL A 220 17.03 -12.04 -4.69
CA VAL A 220 16.86 -13.50 -4.61
C VAL A 220 16.27 -14.02 -5.92
N SER A 221 17.13 -14.21 -6.91
CA SER A 221 16.80 -14.75 -8.23
C SER A 221 18.05 -15.27 -8.92
N LEU A 222 17.90 -16.32 -9.74
CA LEU A 222 18.97 -16.85 -10.59
C LEU A 222 19.50 -15.84 -11.61
N HIS A 223 18.72 -14.81 -11.94
CA HIS A 223 19.08 -13.79 -12.92
C HIS A 223 19.75 -12.56 -12.30
N ASN A 224 20.07 -12.59 -10.99
CA ASN A 224 20.68 -11.46 -10.31
C ASN A 224 22.16 -11.31 -10.68
N ARG A 225 22.47 -10.42 -11.63
CA ARG A 225 23.85 -10.12 -12.04
C ARG A 225 24.68 -9.35 -11.02
N LYS A 226 24.03 -8.72 -10.02
CA LYS A 226 24.72 -7.90 -9.01
C LYS A 226 25.21 -8.74 -7.83
N HIS A 227 24.74 -9.97 -7.68
CA HIS A 227 25.04 -10.86 -6.54
C HIS A 227 24.88 -10.19 -5.17
N VAL A 228 23.97 -9.21 -5.09
CA VAL A 228 23.59 -8.51 -3.86
C VAL A 228 22.20 -8.96 -3.49
N VAL A 229 22.05 -9.44 -2.25
CA VAL A 229 20.77 -9.71 -1.62
C VAL A 229 20.44 -8.57 -0.67
N THR A 230 19.21 -8.08 -0.75
CA THR A 230 18.68 -7.05 0.14
C THR A 230 17.46 -7.58 0.86
N TYR A 231 17.45 -7.46 2.18
CA TYR A 231 16.32 -7.82 3.02
C TYR A 231 16.33 -6.97 4.29
N THR A 232 15.23 -6.99 5.03
CA THR A 232 15.14 -6.36 6.35
C THR A 232 14.80 -7.38 7.42
N ILE A 233 15.21 -7.09 8.64
CA ILE A 233 14.64 -7.70 9.85
C ILE A 233 13.70 -6.64 10.45
N THR A 234 12.41 -6.93 10.44
CA THR A 234 11.35 -6.03 10.90
C THR A 234 10.91 -6.42 12.30
N LEU A 235 11.08 -5.50 13.25
CA LEU A 235 10.70 -5.62 14.64
C LEU A 235 9.52 -4.70 14.92
N ALA A 236 8.42 -5.25 15.41
CA ALA A 236 7.33 -4.45 15.96
C ALA A 236 7.48 -4.34 17.47
N LEU A 237 7.45 -3.11 17.97
CA LEU A 237 7.59 -2.75 19.37
C LEU A 237 6.27 -2.16 19.88
N ARG A 238 5.91 -2.50 21.12
CA ARG A 238 4.81 -1.88 21.85
C ARG A 238 5.23 -0.51 22.41
N SER A 239 6.48 -0.39 22.83
CA SER A 239 7.03 0.85 23.39
C SER A 239 8.36 1.20 22.72
N TYR A 240 8.57 2.49 22.52
CA TYR A 240 9.81 3.02 21.98
C TYR A 240 10.80 3.33 23.11
N ASP A 241 11.99 2.73 23.04
CA ASP A 241 13.12 3.01 23.93
C ASP A 241 14.36 3.34 23.10
N ALA A 242 14.69 4.63 23.04
CA ALA A 242 15.82 5.14 22.28
C ALA A 242 17.17 4.59 22.75
N ARG A 243 17.32 4.30 24.06
CA ARG A 243 18.59 3.80 24.63
C ARG A 243 18.80 2.35 24.24
N PHE A 244 17.76 1.52 24.37
CA PHE A 244 17.80 0.13 23.92
C PHE A 244 18.13 0.04 22.42
N LEU A 245 17.39 0.77 21.57
CA LEU A 245 17.61 0.77 20.13
C LEU A 245 18.98 1.32 19.73
N GLY A 246 19.45 2.39 20.39
CA GLY A 246 20.79 2.94 20.19
C GLY A 246 21.90 1.94 20.55
N SER A 247 21.72 1.18 21.63
CA SER A 247 22.67 0.15 22.05
C SER A 247 22.68 -1.07 21.11
N LEU A 248 21.50 -1.55 20.69
CA LEU A 248 21.36 -2.65 19.73
C LEU A 248 22.04 -2.30 18.42
N ARG A 249 21.78 -1.09 17.94
CA ARG A 249 22.41 -0.58 16.73
C ARG A 249 23.93 -0.54 16.83
N SER A 250 24.46 -0.05 17.94
CA SER A 250 25.91 0.02 18.17
C SER A 250 26.53 -1.39 18.14
N ARG A 251 25.85 -2.36 18.77
CA ARG A 251 26.23 -3.78 18.74
C ARG A 251 26.23 -4.35 17.31
N LEU A 252 25.18 -4.12 16.54
CA LEU A 252 25.08 -4.60 15.16
C LEU A 252 26.16 -3.99 14.25
N LYS A 253 26.46 -2.69 14.41
CA LYS A 253 27.54 -2.01 13.69
C LYS A 253 28.92 -2.56 14.04
N GLN A 254 29.14 -2.94 15.30
CA GLN A 254 30.39 -3.54 15.75
C GLN A 254 30.61 -4.91 15.10
N LEU A 255 29.55 -5.72 14.98
CA LEU A 255 29.61 -7.04 14.37
C LEU A 255 29.74 -6.99 12.84
N HIS A 256 29.12 -5.99 12.21
CA HIS A 256 29.11 -5.83 10.75
C HIS A 256 29.61 -4.42 10.37
N PRO A 257 30.92 -4.15 10.49
CA PRO A 257 31.48 -2.86 10.13
C PRO A 257 31.35 -2.66 8.62
N SER A 258 30.37 -1.87 8.18
CA SER A 258 30.20 -1.52 6.78
C SER A 258 30.43 -0.03 6.55
N VAL A 259 31.21 0.30 5.51
CA VAL A 259 31.53 1.67 5.11
C VAL A 259 30.28 2.43 4.63
N ASN A 260 29.24 1.69 4.19
CA ASN A 260 28.00 2.21 3.61
C ASN A 260 26.79 2.10 4.55
N CYS A 261 26.99 2.11 5.87
CA CYS A 261 25.89 2.27 6.82
C CYS A 261 25.34 3.71 6.75
N SER A 262 24.48 4.00 5.76
CA SER A 262 23.78 5.28 5.67
C SER A 262 22.79 5.42 6.83
N LEU A 263 23.01 6.46 7.64
CA LEU A 263 22.13 6.91 8.72
C LEU A 263 20.87 7.53 8.13
N ARG A 264 19.73 6.85 8.23
CA ARG A 264 18.42 7.37 7.79
C ARG A 264 17.60 7.90 8.98
N GLU A 265 18.26 8.35 10.05
CA GLU A 265 17.68 8.41 11.42
C GLU A 265 17.36 9.80 11.95
N ASP A 266 17.36 10.84 11.12
CA ASP A 266 16.93 12.14 11.64
C ASP A 266 15.40 12.22 11.76
N HIS A 267 14.66 11.27 11.19
CA HIS A 267 13.21 11.33 11.06
C HIS A 267 12.48 10.03 11.41
N MET A 268 11.38 10.16 12.15
CA MET A 268 10.38 9.14 12.42
C MET A 268 9.15 9.43 11.57
N VAL A 269 8.65 8.44 10.84
CA VAL A 269 7.44 8.55 10.02
C VAL A 269 6.28 7.91 10.78
N HIS A 270 5.26 8.72 11.04
CA HIS A 270 3.99 8.32 11.63
C HIS A 270 3.02 7.99 10.51
N VAL A 271 2.47 6.79 10.56
CA VAL A 271 1.58 6.25 9.53
C VAL A 271 0.21 6.05 10.15
N HIS A 272 -0.78 6.82 9.70
CA HIS A 272 -2.16 6.70 10.14
C HIS A 272 -2.99 6.02 9.06
N PHE A 273 -3.53 4.84 9.40
CA PHE A 273 -4.53 4.17 8.60
C PHE A 273 -5.89 4.71 8.99
N LYS A 274 -6.54 5.44 8.07
CA LYS A 274 -7.93 5.82 8.25
C LYS A 274 -8.79 4.56 8.31
N GLU A 275 -9.78 4.55 9.19
CA GLU A 275 -10.78 3.48 9.23
C GLU A 275 -11.42 3.30 7.85
N GLU A 276 -11.70 2.04 7.49
CA GLU A 276 -12.36 1.73 6.24
C GLU A 276 -13.69 2.50 6.17
N ILE A 277 -13.87 3.27 5.08
CA ILE A 277 -15.10 4.02 4.81
C ILE A 277 -16.28 3.07 4.98
N GLY A 278 -17.01 3.24 6.08
CA GLY A 278 -18.17 2.40 6.37
C GLY A 278 -19.22 2.58 5.28
N ILE A 279 -20.01 1.53 5.02
CA ILE A 279 -21.17 1.60 4.09
C ILE A 279 -22.10 2.77 4.47
N ALA A 280 -22.10 3.18 5.74
CA ALA A 280 -22.83 4.33 6.25
C ALA A 280 -22.43 5.67 5.59
N GLU A 281 -21.16 5.88 5.26
CA GLU A 281 -20.69 7.12 4.60
C GLU A 281 -21.12 7.21 3.13
N LEU A 282 -21.50 6.07 2.53
CA LEU A 282 -22.06 6.02 1.18
C LEU A 282 -23.55 6.43 1.14
N ILE A 283 -24.24 6.42 2.28
CA ILE A 283 -25.69 6.69 2.37
C ILE A 283 -26.05 8.09 1.84
N PRO A 284 -25.37 9.19 2.25
CA PRO A 284 -25.69 10.52 1.73
C PRO A 284 -25.51 10.60 0.21
N LEU A 285 -24.43 10.00 -0.32
CA LEU A 285 -24.15 9.98 -1.76
C LEU A 285 -25.26 9.27 -2.54
N VAL A 286 -25.64 8.06 -2.10
CA VAL A 286 -26.75 7.30 -2.71
C VAL A 286 -28.06 8.09 -2.63
N THR A 287 -28.32 8.74 -1.49
CA THR A 287 -29.51 9.56 -1.29
C THR A 287 -29.57 10.72 -2.27
N THR A 288 -28.46 11.44 -2.48
CA THR A 288 -28.39 12.54 -3.47
C THR A 288 -28.69 12.06 -4.89
N TYR A 289 -28.16 10.90 -5.31
CA TYR A 289 -28.47 10.34 -6.63
C TYR A 289 -29.94 9.91 -6.77
N ILE A 290 -30.55 9.37 -5.71
CA ILE A 290 -31.98 9.04 -5.69
C ILE A 290 -32.83 10.32 -5.84
N ILE A 291 -32.48 11.38 -5.12
CA ILE A 291 -33.15 12.68 -5.22
C ILE A 291 -33.01 13.26 -6.63
N LEU A 292 -31.80 13.22 -7.21
CA LEU A 292 -31.55 13.67 -8.58
C LEU A 292 -32.39 12.88 -9.59
N PHE A 293 -32.44 11.56 -9.45
CA PHE A 293 -33.27 10.69 -10.28
C PHE A 293 -34.75 11.08 -10.19
N ALA A 294 -35.27 11.25 -8.97
CA ALA A 294 -36.65 11.66 -8.74
C ALA A 294 -36.94 13.03 -9.37
N TYR A 295 -36.04 14.00 -9.20
CA TYR A 295 -36.15 15.33 -9.79
C TYR A 295 -36.26 15.28 -11.32
N ILE A 296 -35.35 14.56 -11.99
CA ILE A 296 -35.37 14.43 -13.46
C ILE A 296 -36.63 13.69 -13.92
N TYR A 297 -37.04 12.65 -13.20
CA TYR A 297 -38.27 11.92 -13.48
C TYR A 297 -39.51 12.82 -13.40
N PHE A 298 -39.68 13.59 -12.31
CA PHE A 298 -40.82 14.50 -12.18
C PHE A 298 -40.76 15.68 -13.16
N SER A 299 -39.57 16.18 -13.49
CA SER A 299 -39.38 17.22 -14.50
C SER A 299 -39.81 16.75 -15.89
N THR A 300 -39.40 15.55 -16.29
CA THR A 300 -39.70 14.98 -17.61
C THR A 300 -41.14 14.46 -17.72
N ARG A 301 -41.81 14.18 -16.59
CA ARG A 301 -43.24 13.85 -16.55
C ARG A 301 -44.13 14.95 -17.11
N LYS A 302 -43.73 16.22 -17.01
CA LYS A 302 -44.45 17.39 -17.53
C LYS A 302 -44.41 17.50 -19.07
N ILE A 303 -43.64 16.65 -19.74
CA ILE A 303 -43.51 16.64 -21.20
C ILE A 303 -44.35 15.48 -21.75
N ASP A 304 -45.34 15.79 -22.59
CA ASP A 304 -46.32 14.82 -23.11
C ASP A 304 -45.83 14.00 -24.33
N MET A 305 -44.55 14.09 -24.68
CA MET A 305 -44.03 13.60 -25.96
C MET A 305 -43.20 12.29 -25.87
N VAL A 306 -43.22 11.57 -24.73
CA VAL A 306 -42.32 10.40 -24.53
C VAL A 306 -43.03 9.18 -23.95
N LYS A 307 -42.92 8.02 -24.64
CA LYS A 307 -43.51 6.72 -24.24
C LYS A 307 -42.92 6.14 -22.95
N SER A 308 -41.61 6.29 -22.70
CA SER A 308 -40.92 5.76 -21.51
C SER A 308 -40.24 6.88 -20.72
N LYS A 309 -40.97 7.41 -19.74
CA LYS A 309 -40.50 8.50 -18.85
C LYS A 309 -39.42 8.01 -17.87
N TRP A 310 -39.53 6.74 -17.44
CA TRP A 310 -38.53 6.06 -16.61
C TRP A 310 -37.20 5.88 -17.34
N GLY A 311 -37.23 5.49 -18.62
CA GLY A 311 -36.03 5.26 -19.41
C GLY A 311 -35.21 6.53 -19.64
N LEU A 312 -35.87 7.68 -19.87
CA LEU A 312 -35.20 8.96 -20.07
C LEU A 312 -34.51 9.46 -18.78
N ALA A 313 -35.19 9.35 -17.64
CA ALA A 313 -34.61 9.72 -16.35
C ALA A 313 -33.42 8.81 -15.97
N LEU A 314 -33.55 7.50 -16.19
CA LEU A 314 -32.46 6.55 -15.96
C LEU A 314 -31.26 6.84 -16.86
N ALA A 315 -31.48 7.10 -18.15
CA ALA A 315 -30.41 7.43 -19.09
C ALA A 315 -29.64 8.69 -18.67
N ALA A 316 -30.35 9.71 -18.17
CA ALA A 316 -29.71 10.92 -17.67
C ALA A 316 -28.79 10.65 -16.46
N VAL A 317 -29.27 9.87 -15.48
CA VAL A 317 -28.46 9.50 -14.30
C VAL A 317 -27.28 8.61 -14.69
N VAL A 318 -27.49 7.62 -15.56
CA VAL A 318 -26.42 6.77 -16.08
C VAL A 318 -25.37 7.59 -16.84
N THR A 319 -25.77 8.62 -17.58
CA THR A 319 -24.84 9.51 -18.29
C THR A 319 -23.96 10.29 -17.31
N VAL A 320 -24.54 10.81 -16.22
CA VAL A 320 -23.78 11.51 -15.16
C VAL A 320 -22.84 10.57 -14.41
N LEU A 321 -23.31 9.38 -14.05
CA LEU A 321 -22.45 8.37 -13.41
C LEU A 321 -21.32 7.93 -14.34
N SER A 322 -21.61 7.72 -15.62
CA SER A 322 -20.61 7.34 -16.62
C SER A 322 -19.57 8.42 -16.82
N SER A 323 -19.95 9.70 -16.89
CA SER A 323 -18.97 10.78 -17.04
C SER A 323 -18.03 10.91 -15.83
N LEU A 324 -18.57 10.75 -14.61
CA LEU A 324 -17.77 10.71 -13.39
C LEU A 324 -16.80 9.53 -13.39
N LEU A 325 -17.28 8.31 -13.66
CA LEU A 325 -16.44 7.11 -13.72
C LEU A 325 -15.37 7.22 -14.82
N MET A 326 -15.72 7.71 -16.00
CA MET A 326 -14.76 7.93 -17.08
C MET A 326 -13.67 8.93 -16.68
N SER A 327 -14.02 10.04 -16.01
CA SER A 327 -13.05 11.01 -15.53
C SER A 327 -12.09 10.39 -14.51
N VAL A 328 -12.62 9.67 -13.52
CA VAL A 328 -11.79 9.00 -12.49
C VAL A 328 -10.89 7.92 -13.11
N GLY A 329 -11.42 7.15 -14.06
CA GLY A 329 -10.67 6.11 -14.77
C GLY A 329 -9.52 6.68 -15.60
N LEU A 330 -9.72 7.80 -16.30
CA LEU A 330 -8.67 8.49 -17.04
C LEU A 330 -7.62 9.11 -16.11
N CYS A 331 -8.04 9.77 -15.01
CA CYS A 331 -7.09 10.29 -14.01
C CYS A 331 -6.20 9.17 -13.46
N THR A 332 -6.78 8.01 -13.17
CA THR A 332 -6.05 6.83 -12.70
C THR A 332 -5.06 6.31 -13.72
N LEU A 333 -5.44 6.29 -15.00
CA LEU A 333 -4.55 5.83 -16.08
C LEU A 333 -3.27 6.69 -16.18
N PHE A 334 -3.35 7.97 -15.81
CA PHE A 334 -2.19 8.86 -15.70
C PHE A 334 -1.51 8.84 -14.33
N GLY A 335 -1.94 7.98 -13.41
CA GLY A 335 -1.36 7.84 -12.07
C GLY A 335 -1.79 8.91 -11.06
N LEU A 336 -2.83 9.69 -11.37
CA LEU A 336 -3.42 10.64 -10.43
C LEU A 336 -4.36 9.86 -9.50
N THR A 337 -3.98 9.69 -8.24
CA THR A 337 -4.83 9.06 -7.23
C THR A 337 -5.90 10.06 -6.77
N PRO A 338 -7.20 9.84 -7.06
CA PRO A 338 -8.25 10.72 -6.58
C PRO A 338 -8.33 10.62 -5.05
N THR A 339 -8.04 11.71 -4.35
CA THR A 339 -8.13 11.77 -2.88
C THR A 339 -9.53 12.24 -2.48
N LEU A 340 -10.15 11.57 -1.51
CA LEU A 340 -11.43 12.00 -0.91
C LEU A 340 -11.27 13.21 0.01
N ASN A 341 -10.05 13.46 0.48
CA ASN A 341 -9.72 14.71 1.14
C ASN A 341 -9.32 15.70 0.04
N GLY A 342 -10.10 16.78 -0.09
CA GLY A 342 -9.61 18.01 -0.70
C GLY A 342 -8.28 18.37 -0.03
N GLY A 343 -7.29 18.72 -0.85
CA GLY A 343 -5.95 19.05 -0.39
C GLY A 343 -5.90 20.22 0.57
#